data_AF-A0A7K3ZIX4-F1
#
_entry.id   AF-A0A7K3ZIX4-F1
#
_cell.length_a   1.000
_cell.length_b   1.000
_cell.length_c   1.000
_cell.angle_alpha   90.00
_cell.angle_beta   90.00
_cell.angle_gamma   90.00
#
_symmetry.space_group_name_H-M   'P 1'
#
loop_
_entity.id
_entity.type
_entity.pdbx_description
1 polymer ?
#
loop_
_entity_poly.entity_id
_entity_poly.type
_entity_poly.pdbx_seq_one_letter_code
_entity_poly.pdbx_strand_id
1 'polypeptide(L)'
;MRVLVGTVVSGPGDFPLNTFIVNFAGCFLISLVYFSLGAMNPEIKGFLLIGVFGAFTTMSTFSLETINLYEAGRVGLALTNIALNTAVCLGAGFAGRALALALA
;
A
#
# COMPACT_ATOMS: atom_id res chain seq x y z
N MET A 1 6.64 7.11 -13.91
CA MET A 1 6.84 6.69 -12.50
C MET A 1 6.28 5.31 -12.17
N ARG A 2 5.18 4.84 -12.80
CA ARG A 2 4.73 3.43 -12.77
C ARG A 2 5.62 2.43 -13.54
N VAL A 3 6.53 2.95 -14.38
CA VAL A 3 7.43 2.16 -15.25
C VAL A 3 8.70 1.66 -14.52
N LEU A 4 9.06 2.24 -13.36
CA LEU A 4 10.26 1.81 -12.61
C LEU A 4 9.98 0.67 -11.61
N VAL A 5 8.72 0.41 -11.27
CA VAL A 5 8.31 -0.73 -10.42
C VAL A 5 7.59 -1.81 -11.25
N GLY A 6 7.14 -1.47 -12.47
CA GLY A 6 6.50 -2.42 -13.39
C GLY A 6 7.39 -3.53 -13.94
N THR A 7 8.68 -3.55 -13.61
CA THR A 7 9.60 -4.66 -13.94
C THR A 7 9.70 -5.70 -12.82
N VAL A 8 9.01 -5.51 -11.69
CA VAL A 8 9.00 -6.48 -10.59
C VAL A 8 7.57 -6.83 -10.19
N VAL A 9 6.75 -7.16 -11.18
CA VAL A 9 5.69 -8.14 -10.93
C VAL A 9 6.43 -9.42 -10.60
N SER A 10 6.22 -9.94 -9.40
CA SER A 10 6.81 -11.22 -8.98
C SER A 10 6.46 -12.26 -10.03
N GLY A 11 7.44 -13.07 -10.45
CA GLY A 11 7.22 -14.08 -11.48
C GLY A 11 6.07 -15.01 -11.10
N PRO A 12 5.46 -15.72 -12.05
CA PRO A 12 4.38 -16.67 -11.75
C PRO A 12 4.80 -17.64 -10.63
N GLY A 13 4.20 -17.49 -9.45
CA GLY A 13 4.46 -18.33 -8.27
C GLY A 13 5.35 -17.73 -7.17
N ASP A 14 5.98 -16.58 -7.38
CA ASP A 14 6.77 -15.87 -6.36
C ASP A 14 5.89 -15.05 -5.41
N PHE A 15 6.33 -14.88 -4.16
CA PHE A 15 5.60 -14.12 -3.16
C PHE A 15 5.82 -12.60 -3.33
N PRO A 16 4.76 -11.78 -3.36
CA PRO A 16 4.83 -10.40 -3.86
C PRO A 16 5.33 -9.36 -2.84
N LEU A 17 6.58 -9.47 -2.40
CA LEU A 17 7.18 -8.60 -1.37
C LEU A 17 7.13 -7.11 -1.69
N ASN A 18 7.33 -6.72 -2.96
CA ASN A 18 7.37 -5.31 -3.35
C ASN A 18 6.03 -4.61 -3.12
N THR A 19 4.92 -5.30 -3.42
CA THR A 19 3.57 -4.79 -3.22
C THR A 19 3.30 -4.49 -1.75
N PHE A 20 3.79 -5.32 -0.83
CA PHE A 20 3.67 -5.04 0.61
C PHE A 20 4.43 -3.77 1.01
N ILE A 21 5.66 -3.59 0.54
CA ILE A 21 6.50 -2.46 0.95
C ILE A 21 5.87 -1.14 0.50
N VAL A 22 5.43 -1.05 -0.76
CA VAL A 22 4.83 0.18 -1.28
C VAL A 22 3.47 0.47 -0.63
N ASN A 23 2.66 -0.56 -0.38
CA ASN A 23 1.36 -0.39 0.28
C ASN A 23 1.54 -0.01 1.76
N PHE A 24 2.47 -0.63 2.49
CA PHE A 24 2.83 -0.26 3.87
C PHE A 24 3.23 1.21 3.96
N ALA A 25 4.25 1.61 3.18
CA ALA A 25 4.79 2.95 3.24
C ALA A 25 3.75 3.99 2.81
N GLY A 26 2.95 3.69 1.78
CA GLY A 26 1.88 4.58 1.33
C GLY A 26 0.77 4.75 2.37
N CYS A 27 0.28 3.67 2.97
CA CYS A 27 -0.75 3.75 4.02
C CYS A 27 -0.24 4.50 5.26
N PHE A 28 1.02 4.26 5.67
CA PHE A 28 1.64 4.98 6.77
C PHE A 28 1.70 6.49 6.50
N LEU A 29 2.24 6.87 5.34
CA LEU A 29 2.42 8.28 4.97
C LEU A 29 1.07 9.00 4.77
N ILE A 30 0.09 8.35 4.14
CA ILE A 30 -1.27 8.88 3.99
C ILE A 30 -1.86 9.18 5.37
N SER A 31 -1.84 8.23 6.30
CA SER A 31 -2.38 8.45 7.65
C SER A 31 -1.60 9.52 8.40
N LEU A 32 -0.26 9.50 8.35
CA LEU A 32 0.57 10.51 8.98
C LEU A 32 0.20 11.92 8.51
N VAL A 33 0.14 12.14 7.18
CA VAL A 33 -0.21 13.43 6.57
C VAL A 33 -1.66 13.81 6.87
N TYR A 34 -2.59 12.87 6.77
CA TYR A 34 -4.01 13.13 6.97
C TYR A 34 -4.31 13.65 8.38
N PHE A 35 -3.63 13.10 9.40
CA PHE A 35 -3.85 13.41 10.82
C PHE A 35 -2.92 14.48 11.39
N SER A 36 -1.74 14.74 10.80
CA SER A 36 -0.80 15.78 11.29
C SER A 36 -1.09 17.16 10.71
N LEU A 37 -1.55 17.22 9.47
CA LEU A 37 -1.72 18.48 8.75
C LEU A 37 -3.20 18.88 8.86
N GLY A 38 -3.47 19.73 9.88
CA GLY A 38 -4.78 20.30 10.22
C GLY A 38 -5.43 21.07 9.07
N ALA A 39 -5.53 22.40 9.16
CA ALA A 39 -6.15 23.25 8.12
C ALA A 39 -5.26 23.42 6.87
N MET A 40 -4.72 22.33 6.34
CA MET A 40 -4.03 22.33 5.05
C MET A 40 -5.02 22.62 3.92
N ASN A 41 -4.58 23.36 2.90
CA ASN A 41 -5.39 23.62 1.71
C ASN A 41 -5.91 22.27 1.13
N PRO A 42 -7.22 22.11 0.92
CA PRO A 42 -7.83 20.89 0.41
C PRO A 42 -7.22 20.39 -0.90
N GLU A 43 -6.80 21.28 -1.80
CA GLU A 43 -6.19 20.94 -3.08
C GLU A 43 -4.82 20.29 -2.91
N ILE A 44 -3.98 20.86 -2.03
CA ILE A 44 -2.66 20.32 -1.70
C ILE A 44 -2.81 18.96 -1.00
N LYS A 45 -3.79 18.86 -0.07
CA LYS A 45 -4.10 17.60 0.61
C LYS A 45 -4.56 16.53 -0.38
N GLY A 46 -5.42 16.87 -1.33
CA GLY A 46 -5.85 15.97 -2.41
C GLY A 46 -4.70 15.55 -3.32
N PHE A 47 -3.85 16.49 -3.75
CA PHE A 47 -2.68 16.20 -4.57
C PHE A 47 -1.71 15.23 -3.88
N LEU A 48 -1.43 15.41 -2.60
CA LEU A 48 -0.54 14.52 -1.84
C LEU A 48 -1.17 13.15 -1.60
N LEU A 49 -2.40 13.12 -1.06
CA LEU A 49 -3.03 11.87 -0.64
C LEU A 49 -3.49 11.02 -1.82
N ILE A 50 -4.20 11.62 -2.77
CA ILE A 50 -4.79 10.91 -3.91
C ILE A 50 -3.79 10.84 -5.06
N GLY A 51 -3.06 11.93 -5.33
CA GLY A 51 -2.09 11.99 -6.42
C GLY A 51 -0.82 11.24 -6.09
N VAL A 52 0.02 11.78 -5.20
CA VAL A 52 1.37 11.26 -4.93
C VAL A 52 1.32 9.89 -4.25
N PHE A 53 0.69 9.79 -3.08
CA PHE A 53 0.67 8.54 -2.32
C PHE A 53 -0.28 7.51 -2.94
N GLY A 54 -1.41 7.95 -3.50
CA GLY A 54 -2.29 7.08 -4.27
C GLY A 54 -1.60 6.45 -5.49
N ALA A 55 -0.77 7.21 -6.21
CA ALA A 55 0.02 6.67 -7.32
C ALA A 55 1.22 5.80 -6.88
N PHE A 56 1.64 5.90 -5.62
CA PHE A 56 2.71 5.09 -5.04
C PHE A 56 2.19 3.70 -4.61
N THR A 57 1.01 3.62 -4.02
CA THR A 57 0.35 2.34 -3.65
C THR A 57 -0.29 1.64 -4.85
N THR A 58 -0.54 0.33 -4.77
CA THR A 58 -1.20 -0.41 -5.87
C THR A 58 -2.12 -1.54 -5.37
N MET A 59 -3.44 -1.31 -5.49
CA MET A 59 -4.44 -2.36 -5.29
C MET A 59 -4.51 -3.29 -6.52
N SER A 60 -4.38 -2.73 -7.72
CA SER A 60 -4.46 -3.51 -8.96
C SER A 60 -3.38 -4.60 -9.08
N THR A 61 -2.14 -4.30 -8.68
CA THR A 61 -1.03 -5.27 -8.72
C THR A 61 -1.25 -6.37 -7.68
N PHE A 62 -1.61 -5.99 -6.46
CA PHE A 62 -2.00 -6.92 -5.39
C PHE A 62 -3.08 -7.92 -5.86
N SER A 63 -4.10 -7.44 -6.57
CA SER A 63 -5.17 -8.28 -7.11
C SER A 63 -4.64 -9.30 -8.13
N LEU A 64 -3.87 -8.85 -9.12
CA LEU A 64 -3.29 -9.73 -10.15
C LEU A 64 -2.33 -10.77 -9.56
N GLU A 65 -1.49 -10.38 -8.60
CA GLU A 65 -0.58 -11.30 -7.91
C GLU A 65 -1.33 -12.37 -7.12
N THR A 66 -2.44 -11.99 -6.47
CA THR A 66 -3.32 -12.92 -5.76
C THR A 66 -3.99 -13.90 -6.71
N ILE A 67 -4.49 -13.42 -7.85
CA ILE A 67 -5.09 -14.25 -8.89
C ILE A 67 -4.04 -15.22 -9.46
N ASN A 68 -2.84 -14.73 -9.79
CA ASN A 68 -1.76 -15.57 -10.32
C ASN A 68 -1.35 -16.68 -9.35
N LEU A 69 -1.28 -16.39 -8.04
CA LEU A 69 -1.01 -17.41 -7.02
C LEU A 69 -2.13 -18.45 -6.94
N TYR A 70 -3.39 -18.01 -7.04
CA TYR A 70 -4.54 -18.90 -7.04
C TYR A 70 -4.56 -19.80 -8.30
N GLU A 71 -4.37 -19.24 -9.49
CA GLU A 71 -4.31 -19.97 -10.77
C GLU A 71 -3.13 -20.94 -10.83
N ALA A 72 -2.02 -20.63 -10.16
CA ALA A 72 -0.87 -21.53 -10.00
C ALA A 72 -1.12 -22.67 -8.98
N GLY A 73 -2.33 -22.82 -8.44
CA GLY A 73 -2.69 -23.82 -7.42
C GLY A 73 -2.14 -23.51 -6.02
N ARG A 74 -1.50 -22.36 -5.82
CA ARG A 74 -0.87 -21.94 -4.56
C ARG A 74 -1.87 -21.16 -3.68
N VAL A 75 -3.03 -21.75 -3.41
CA VAL A 75 -4.15 -21.12 -2.67
C VAL A 75 -3.71 -20.59 -1.30
N GLY A 76 -2.87 -21.34 -0.57
CA GLY A 76 -2.34 -20.88 0.71
C GLY A 76 -1.60 -19.54 0.61
N LEU A 77 -0.73 -19.38 -0.40
CA LEU A 77 0.00 -18.13 -0.62
C LEU A 77 -0.92 -17.00 -1.09
N ALA A 78 -1.95 -17.29 -1.88
CA ALA A 78 -2.94 -16.29 -2.28
C ALA A 78 -3.69 -15.73 -1.04
N LEU A 79 -4.13 -16.61 -0.14
CA LEU A 79 -4.78 -16.22 1.12
C LEU A 79 -3.82 -15.46 2.04
N THR A 80 -2.57 -15.91 2.16
CA THR A 80 -1.52 -15.19 2.89
C THR A 80 -1.32 -13.79 2.31
N ASN A 81 -1.30 -13.65 0.98
CA ASN A 81 -1.15 -12.34 0.34
C ASN A 81 -2.27 -11.38 0.74
N ILE A 82 -3.52 -11.84 0.68
CA ILE A 82 -4.70 -11.05 1.09
C ILE A 82 -4.60 -10.62 2.56
N ALA A 83 -4.42 -11.60 3.45
CA ALA A 83 -4.41 -11.36 4.89
C ALA A 83 -3.27 -10.43 5.29
N LEU A 84 -2.06 -10.69 4.77
CA LEU A 84 -0.88 -9.91 5.11
C LEU A 84 -0.96 -8.49 4.54
N ASN A 85 -1.45 -8.28 3.32
CA ASN A 85 -1.53 -6.93 2.74
C ASN A 85 -2.53 -6.10 3.54
N THR A 86 -3.68 -6.69 3.86
CA THR A 86 -4.71 -6.03 4.67
C THR A 86 -4.19 -5.67 6.05
N ALA A 87 -3.56 -6.62 6.76
CA ALA A 87 -3.02 -6.40 8.09
C ALA A 87 -1.92 -5.33 8.10
N VAL A 88 -0.99 -5.38 7.14
CA VAL A 88 0.12 -4.44 7.01
C VAL A 88 -0.40 -3.03 6.70
N CYS A 89 -1.36 -2.87 5.78
CA CYS A 89 -1.95 -1.57 5.46
C CYS A 89 -2.69 -0.96 6.65
N LEU A 90 -3.49 -1.74 7.36
CA LEU A 90 -4.21 -1.28 8.56
C LEU A 90 -3.23 -0.92 9.68
N GLY A 91 -2.26 -1.79 9.96
CA GLY A 91 -1.21 -1.55 10.95
C GLY A 91 -0.40 -0.30 10.65
N ALA A 92 0.01 -0.11 9.38
CA ALA A 92 0.68 1.09 8.90
C ALA A 92 -0.16 2.35 9.11
N GLY A 93 -1.45 2.30 8.77
CA GLY A 93 -2.36 3.43 8.96
C GLY A 93 -2.51 3.81 10.44
N PHE A 94 -2.70 2.83 11.32
CA PHE A 94 -2.74 3.08 12.76
C PHE A 94 -1.43 3.64 13.30
N ALA A 95 -0.28 3.12 12.86
CA ALA A 95 1.03 3.62 13.26
C ALA A 95 1.26 5.06 12.77
N GLY A 96 0.91 5.36 11.51
CA GLY A 96 1.00 6.71 10.95
C GLY A 96 0.11 7.71 11.70
N ARG A 97 -1.12 7.31 12.04
CA ARG A 97 -2.02 8.10 12.89
C ARG A 97 -1.44 8.32 14.29
N ALA A 98 -0.92 7.28 14.95
CA ALA A 98 -0.36 7.39 16.28
C ALA A 98 0.82 8.36 16.30
N LEU A 99 1.72 8.26 15.31
CA LEU A 99 2.83 9.18 15.16
C LEU A 99 2.36 10.61 14.89
N ALA A 100 1.36 10.80 14.04
CA ALA A 100 0.80 12.14 13.76
C ALA A 100 0.32 12.83 15.04
N LEU A 101 -0.37 12.09 15.91
CA LEU A 101 -0.87 12.61 17.18
C LEU A 101 0.24 12.84 18.21
N ALA A 102 1.33 12.06 18.17
CA ALA A 102 2.47 12.26 19.06
C ALA A 102 3.32 13.49 18.68
N LEU A 103 3.21 13.96 17.43
CA LEU A 103 3.92 15.14 16.91
C LEU A 103 3.08 16.44 16.98
N ALA A 104 1.81 16.34 17.36
CA ALA A 104 0.87 17.46 17.47
C ALA A 104 0.81 17.99 18.91
#